data_AF-A0A941LFR8-F1
#
_entry.id   AF-A0A941LFR8-F1
#
_cell.length_a   1.000
_cell.length_b   1.000
_cell.length_c   1.000
_cell.angle_alpha   90.00
_cell.angle_beta   90.00
_cell.angle_gamma   90.00
#
_symmetry.space_group_name_H-M   'P 1'
#
loop_
_entity.id
_entity.type
_entity.pdbx_description
1 polymer ?
#
loop_
_entity_poly.entity_id
_entity_poly.type
_entity_poly.pdbx_seq_one_letter_code
_entity_poly.pdbx_strand_id
1 'polypeptide(L)' 'MSVPLPTPPHNIWLQRFKRLAQLTASLNSEDPRFPIIMTLLDKCDRDYRTDNHASFIETGKRIRSLMDTPITS' A
#
# COMPACT_ATOMS: atom_id res chain seq x y z
N MET A 1 -25.38 20.74 15.43
CA MET A 1 -25.62 19.36 14.95
C MET A 1 -24.43 18.98 14.08
N SER A 2 -23.60 18.03 14.52
CA SER A 2 -22.42 17.61 13.76
C SER A 2 -22.84 16.56 12.73
N VAL A 3 -22.72 16.90 11.45
CA VAL A 3 -23.03 16.01 10.33
C VAL A 3 -22.00 14.87 10.32
N PRO A 4 -22.40 13.59 10.20
CA PRO A 4 -21.42 12.52 10.08
C PRO A 4 -20.63 12.73 8.79
N LEU A 5 -19.30 12.76 8.91
CA LEU A 5 -18.40 12.76 7.76
C LEU A 5 -18.74 11.55 6.88
N PRO A 6 -18.88 11.73 5.55
CA PRO A 6 -19.12 10.60 4.66
C PRO A 6 -17.96 9.63 4.82
N THR A 7 -18.24 8.43 5.35
CA THR A 7 -17.30 7.31 5.30
C THR A 7 -16.88 7.15 3.86
N PRO A 8 -15.58 7.21 3.54
CA PRO A 8 -15.13 7.03 2.17
C PRO A 8 -15.73 5.71 1.66
N PRO A 9 -16.40 5.71 0.48
CA PRO A 9 -17.05 4.50 0.01
C PRO A 9 -16.00 3.39 -0.05
N HIS A 10 -16.33 2.17 0.42
CA HIS A 10 -15.47 0.98 0.38
C HIS A 10 -14.67 0.82 -0.94
N ASN A 11 -15.18 1.37 -2.03
CA ASN A 11 -14.52 1.50 -3.32
C ASN A 11 -13.12 2.14 -3.26
N ILE A 12 -12.87 3.18 -2.44
CA ILE A 12 -11.56 3.85 -2.38
C ILE A 12 -10.47 2.89 -1.89
N TRP A 13 -10.75 2.13 -0.83
CA TRP A 13 -9.82 1.13 -0.30
C TRP A 13 -9.58 0.00 -1.30
N LEU A 14 -10.64 -0.48 -1.97
CA LEU A 14 -10.52 -1.50 -3.00
C LEU A 14 -9.62 -1.04 -4.16
N GLN A 15 -9.79 0.18 -4.68
CA GLN A 15 -8.94 0.71 -5.76
C GLN A 15 -7.48 0.82 -5.33
N ARG A 16 -7.24 1.23 -4.07
CA ARG A 16 -5.90 1.33 -3.51
C ARG A 16 -5.20 -0.03 -3.42
N PHE A 17 -5.88 -1.04 -2.87
CA PHE A 17 -5.33 -2.39 -2.80
C PHE A 17 -5.13 -3.00 -4.20
N LYS A 18 -6.05 -2.75 -5.13
CA LYS A 18 -5.86 -3.15 -6.54
C LYS A 18 -4.59 -2.53 -7.14
N ARG A 19 -4.32 -1.25 -6.86
CA ARG A 19 -3.11 -0.56 -7.30
C ARG A 19 -1.85 -1.14 -6.67
N LEU A 20 -1.87 -1.47 -5.38
CA LEU A 20 -0.75 -2.12 -4.69
C LEU A 20 -0.46 -3.50 -5.30
N ALA A 21 -1.49 -4.32 -5.52
CA ALA A 21 -1.35 -5.64 -6.12
C ALA A 21 -0.75 -5.57 -7.53
N GLN A 22 -1.17 -4.60 -8.35
CA GLN A 22 -0.57 -4.35 -9.66
C GLN A 22 0.90 -3.95 -9.57
N LEU A 23 1.24 -3.11 -8.59
CA LEU A 23 2.60 -2.62 -8.40
C LEU A 23 3.56 -3.72 -7.92
N THR A 24 3.09 -4.64 -7.09
CA THR A 24 3.90 -5.75 -6.56
C THR A 24 3.69 -7.06 -7.33
N ALA A 25 3.07 -7.03 -8.52
CA ALA A 25 2.72 -8.24 -9.26
C ALA A 25 3.94 -9.06 -9.72
N SER A 26 5.07 -8.40 -9.96
CA SER A 26 6.34 -9.05 -10.35
C SER A 26 7.20 -9.46 -9.16
N LEU A 27 6.78 -9.15 -7.94
CA LEU A 27 7.56 -9.40 -6.74
C LEU A 27 7.48 -10.88 -6.35
N ASN A 28 8.63 -11.52 -6.19
CA ASN A 28 8.74 -12.91 -5.74
C ASN A 28 9.74 -13.03 -4.57
N SER A 29 9.82 -14.20 -3.94
CA SER A 29 10.67 -14.42 -2.76
C SER A 29 12.17 -14.32 -3.01
N GLU A 30 12.62 -14.35 -4.27
CA GLU A 30 14.02 -14.18 -4.65
C GLU A 30 14.41 -12.69 -4.79
N ASP A 31 13.42 -11.79 -4.85
CA ASP A 31 13.67 -10.35 -4.89
C ASP A 31 14.20 -9.86 -3.53
N PRO A 32 15.39 -9.23 -3.44
CA PRO A 32 15.93 -8.70 -2.19
C PRO A 32 15.02 -7.66 -1.52
N ARG A 33 14.09 -7.05 -2.26
CA ARG A 33 13.10 -6.11 -1.72
C ARG A 33 11.87 -6.82 -1.14
N PHE A 34 11.72 -8.12 -1.34
CA PHE A 34 10.56 -8.89 -0.89
C PHE A 34 10.26 -8.70 0.62
N PRO A 35 11.23 -8.87 1.54
CA PRO A 35 10.94 -8.77 2.98
C PRO A 35 10.45 -7.38 3.39
N ILE A 36 11.07 -6.33 2.83
CA ILE A 36 10.69 -4.94 3.15
C ILE A 36 9.33 -4.58 2.53
N ILE A 37 9.03 -5.04 1.31
CA ILE A 37 7.74 -4.79 0.69
C ILE A 37 6.62 -5.52 1.42
N MET A 38 6.82 -6.78 1.86
CA MET A 38 5.83 -7.48 2.69
C MET A 38 5.52 -6.72 3.98
N THR A 39 6.56 -6.22 4.67
CA THR A 39 6.39 -5.40 5.89
C THR A 39 5.58 -4.12 5.62
N LEU A 40 5.77 -3.51 4.46
CA LEU A 40 5.02 -2.32 4.05
C LEU A 40 3.57 -2.65 3.66
N LEU A 41 3.32 -3.82 3.05
CA LEU A 41 1.95 -4.29 2.76
C LEU A 41 1.18 -4.58 4.05
N ASP A 42 1.82 -5.20 5.05
CA ASP A 42 1.23 -5.39 6.38
C ASP A 42 0.90 -4.05 7.05
N LYS A 43 1.74 -3.03 6.83
CA LYS A 43 1.46 -1.68 7.30
C LYS A 43 0.24 -1.07 6.59
N CYS A 44 0.11 -1.26 5.27
CA CYS A 44 -1.08 -0.85 4.52
C CYS A 44 -2.36 -1.52 5.03
N ASP A 45 -2.32 -2.81 5.41
CA ASP A 45 -3.46 -3.49 6.03
C ASP A 45 -3.83 -2.87 7.38
N ARG A 46 -2.84 -2.58 8.24
CA ARG A 46 -3.08 -1.85 9.51
C ARG A 46 -3.67 -0.46 9.28
N ASP A 47 -3.10 0.30 8.35
CA ASP A 47 -3.57 1.64 8.01
C ASP A 47 -5.02 1.61 7.49
N TYR A 48 -5.40 0.58 6.73
CA TYR A 48 -6.80 0.36 6.32
C TYR A 48 -7.72 0.10 7.53
N ARG A 49 -7.33 -0.81 8.44
CA ARG A 49 -8.14 -1.14 9.64
C ARG A 49 -8.33 0.05 10.58
N THR A 50 -7.40 0.99 10.60
CA THR A 50 -7.46 2.20 11.43
C THR A 50 -7.94 3.44 10.67
N ASP A 51 -8.43 3.28 9.43
CA ASP A 51 -8.87 4.37 8.53
C ASP A 51 -7.82 5.48 8.33
N ASN A 52 -6.53 5.12 8.37
CA ASN A 52 -5.41 6.06 8.26
C ASN A 52 -5.00 6.25 6.79
N HIS A 53 -5.78 7.07 6.07
CA HIS A 53 -5.57 7.33 4.64
C HIS A 53 -4.19 7.91 4.33
N ALA A 54 -3.69 8.86 5.12
CA ALA A 54 -2.43 9.54 4.86
C ALA A 54 -1.25 8.56 4.96
N SER A 55 -1.22 7.79 6.04
CA SER A 55 -0.21 6.75 6.29
C SER A 55 -0.21 5.68 5.21
N PHE A 56 -1.39 5.25 4.75
CA PHE A 56 -1.52 4.31 3.63
C PHE A 56 -0.90 4.88 2.35
N ILE A 57 -1.21 6.13 2.00
CA ILE A 57 -0.72 6.77 0.78
C ILE A 57 0.81 6.89 0.80
N GLU A 58 1.40 7.33 1.92
CA GLU A 58 2.85 7.44 2.06
C GLU A 58 3.54 6.06 1.98
N THR A 59 2.92 5.04 2.56
CA THR A 59 3.42 3.65 2.46
C THR A 59 3.38 3.17 1.01
N GLY A 60 2.28 3.41 0.29
CA GLY A 60 2.17 3.06 -1.13
C GLY A 60 3.19 3.76 -2.02
N LYS A 61 3.50 5.05 -1.75
CA LYS A 61 4.57 5.78 -2.44
C LYS A 61 5.95 5.13 -2.19
N ARG A 62 6.21 4.70 -0.96
CA ARG A 62 7.46 4.01 -0.61
C ARG A 62 7.59 2.67 -1.33
N ILE A 63 6.53 1.87 -1.37
CA ILE A 63 6.53 0.60 -2.13
C ILE A 63 6.81 0.88 -3.61
N ARG A 64 6.17 1.89 -4.20
CA ARG A 64 6.44 2.32 -5.58
C ARG A 64 7.90 2.67 -5.82
N SER A 65 8.48 3.50 -4.95
CA SER A 65 9.88 3.88 -5.04
C SER A 65 10.82 2.66 -4.98
N LEU A 66 10.51 1.67 -4.14
CA LEU A 66 11.29 0.44 -4.06
C LEU A 66 11.17 -0.40 -5.35
N MET A 67 9.95 -0.54 -5.90
CA MET A 67 9.71 -1.28 -7.14
C MET A 67 10.38 -0.63 -8.36
N ASP A 68 10.43 0.71 -8.40
CA ASP A 68 11.07 1.49 -9.47
C ASP A 68 12.61 1.50 -9.33
N THR A 69 13.16 1.14 -8.16
CA THR A 69 14.62 1.08 -7.96
C THR A 69 15.21 -0.14 -8.67
N PRO A 70 16.17 0.03 -9.59
CA PRO A 70 16.85 -1.10 -10.23
C PRO A 70 17.59 -1.94 -9.19
N ILE A 71 17.43 -3.26 -9.25
CA ILE A 71 18.24 -4.17 -8.46
C ILE A 71 19.56 -4.34 -9.23
N THR A 72 20.56 -3.51 -8.92
CA THR A 72 21.92 -3.76 -9.40
C THR A 72 22.45 -5.01 -8.70
N SER A 73 22.64 -6.07 -9.49
CA SER A 73 23.41 -7.26 -9.09
C SER A 73 24.88 -6.93 -8.87
#